data_AF-A0A497BM86-F1
#
_entry.id   AF-A0A497BM86-F1
#
_cell.length_a   1.000
_cell.length_b   1.000
_cell.length_c   1.000
_cell.angle_alpha   90.00
_cell.angle_beta   90.00
_cell.angle_gamma   90.00
#
_symmetry.space_group_name_H-M   'P 1'
#
loop_
_entity.id
_entity.type
_entity.pdbx_description
1 polymer ?
#
loop_
_entity_poly.entity_id
_entity_poly.type
_entity_poly.pdbx_seq_one_letter_code
_entity_poly.pdbx_strand_id
1 'polypeptide(L)'
;MRKRSQASPRVEELATFLSSHLPFGNCAQILQAALPQGISHTTIHRLVGRTVGHQINEEERQMAELFEDGVLPWSEGRQVPYLMVEADSTSIALQREEGRIEWPGSSTSGKQADCISG
;
A
#
# COMPACT_ATOMS: atom_id res chain seq x y z
N MET A 1 -12.69 5.62 -20.20
CA MET A 1 -12.16 4.80 -21.31
C MET A 1 -10.75 4.32 -20.97
N ARG A 2 -10.54 2.99 -20.87
CA ARG A 2 -9.27 2.37 -20.49
C ARG A 2 -8.25 2.45 -21.63
N LYS A 3 -7.37 3.44 -21.61
CA LYS A 3 -6.30 3.59 -22.60
C LYS A 3 -4.98 3.16 -21.95
N ARG A 4 -4.50 1.94 -22.29
CA ARG A 4 -3.16 1.35 -21.99
C ARG A 4 -3.00 0.42 -20.78
N SER A 5 -3.92 -0.52 -20.49
CA SER A 5 -3.51 -1.76 -19.79
C SER A 5 -3.45 -2.91 -20.80
N GLN A 6 -2.33 -3.64 -20.82
CA GLN A 6 -2.17 -4.86 -21.62
C GLN A 6 -2.64 -6.11 -20.84
N ALA A 7 -3.00 -5.95 -19.56
CA ALA A 7 -3.48 -7.02 -18.71
C ALA A 7 -5.00 -7.11 -18.77
N SER A 8 -5.54 -8.33 -18.66
CA SER A 8 -6.99 -8.53 -18.56
C SER A 8 -7.50 -8.03 -17.19
N PRO A 9 -8.78 -7.65 -17.07
CA PRO A 9 -9.35 -7.21 -15.79
C PRO A 9 -9.15 -8.21 -14.65
N ARG A 10 -9.19 -9.52 -14.95
CA ARG A 10 -8.98 -10.57 -13.95
C ARG A 10 -7.54 -10.64 -13.45
N VAL A 11 -6.58 -10.35 -14.33
CA VAL A 11 -5.16 -10.27 -13.96
C VAL A 11 -4.90 -9.00 -13.13
N GLU A 12 -5.56 -7.89 -13.45
CA GLU A 12 -5.50 -6.66 -12.62
C GLU A 12 -6.03 -6.90 -11.21
N GLU A 13 -7.18 -7.56 -11.09
CA GLU A 13 -7.79 -7.91 -9.80
C GLU A 13 -6.88 -8.84 -8.99
N LEU A 14 -6.35 -9.89 -9.62
CA LEU A 14 -5.46 -10.84 -8.96
C LEU A 14 -4.13 -10.18 -8.54
N ALA A 15 -3.55 -9.35 -9.39
CA ALA A 15 -2.32 -8.62 -9.08
C ALA A 15 -2.53 -7.65 -7.91
N THR A 16 -3.67 -6.95 -7.88
CA THR A 16 -4.05 -6.05 -6.79
C THR A 16 -4.20 -6.83 -5.50
N PHE A 17 -4.98 -7.91 -5.51
CA PHE A 17 -5.19 -8.78 -4.35
C PHE A 17 -3.87 -9.32 -3.79
N LEU A 18 -3.01 -9.90 -4.65
CA LEU A 18 -1.73 -10.43 -4.20
C LEU A 18 -0.84 -9.34 -3.61
N SER A 19 -0.80 -8.16 -4.23
CA SER A 19 0.03 -7.04 -3.75
C SER A 19 -0.43 -6.42 -2.43
N SER A 20 -1.71 -6.62 -2.06
CA SER A 20 -2.21 -6.23 -0.74
C SER A 20 -1.68 -7.11 0.40
N HIS A 21 -1.09 -8.27 0.08
CA HIS A 21 -0.64 -9.25 1.05
C HIS A 21 0.85 -9.61 0.94
N LEU A 22 1.45 -9.41 -0.24
CA LEU A 22 2.80 -9.88 -0.56
C LEU A 22 3.61 -8.80 -1.27
N PRO A 23 4.94 -8.76 -1.09
CA PRO A 23 5.81 -7.90 -1.88
C PRO A 23 5.67 -8.16 -3.38
N PHE A 24 5.85 -7.11 -4.21
CA PHE A 24 5.70 -7.23 -5.68
C PHE A 24 6.60 -8.28 -6.31
N GLY A 25 7.79 -8.52 -5.75
CA GLY A 25 8.69 -9.61 -6.19
C GLY A 25 8.08 -10.99 -6.02
N ASN A 26 7.43 -11.25 -4.89
CA ASN A 26 6.74 -12.52 -4.62
C ASN A 26 5.50 -12.66 -5.51
N CYS A 27 4.76 -11.56 -5.70
CA CYS A 27 3.63 -11.51 -6.63
C CYS A 27 4.05 -11.88 -8.06
N ALA A 28 5.19 -11.36 -8.53
CA ALA A 28 5.72 -11.67 -9.86
C ALA A 28 6.05 -13.16 -10.01
N GLN A 29 6.64 -13.79 -8.99
CA GLN A 29 6.91 -15.24 -9.00
C GLN A 29 5.62 -16.07 -9.09
N ILE A 30 4.60 -15.71 -8.30
CA ILE A 30 3.30 -16.40 -8.32
C ILE A 30 2.62 -16.24 -9.69
N LEU A 31 2.57 -15.02 -10.22
CA LEU A 31 1.96 -14.75 -11.52
C LEU A 31 2.73 -15.38 -12.68
N GLN A 32 4.05 -15.52 -12.56
CA GLN A 32 4.88 -16.25 -13.54
C GLN A 32 4.55 -17.74 -13.58
N ALA A 33 4.17 -18.34 -12.45
CA ALA A 33 3.75 -19.74 -12.38
C ALA A 33 2.31 -19.96 -12.88
N ALA A 34 1.44 -18.96 -12.72
CA ALA A 34 0.01 -19.07 -13.05
C ALA A 34 -0.33 -18.62 -14.48
N LEU A 35 0.47 -17.75 -15.11
CA LEU A 35 0.19 -17.16 -16.41
C LEU A 35 1.17 -17.65 -17.48
N PRO A 36 0.71 -17.89 -18.73
CA PRO A 36 1.60 -18.30 -19.84
C PRO A 36 2.69 -17.27 -20.16
N GLN A 37 2.36 -15.99 -19.99
CA GLN A 37 3.30 -14.87 -20.06
C GLN A 37 3.26 -14.20 -18.68
N GLY A 38 4.29 -14.44 -17.88
CA GLY A 38 4.40 -13.84 -16.55
C GLY A 38 4.51 -12.32 -16.60
N ILE A 39 4.42 -11.71 -15.42
CA ILE A 39 4.39 -10.24 -15.28
C ILE A 39 5.50 -9.81 -14.33
N SER A 40 6.32 -8.85 -14.77
CA SER A 40 7.41 -8.32 -13.94
C SER A 40 6.89 -7.55 -12.73
N HIS A 41 7.68 -7.51 -11.65
CA HIS A 41 7.32 -6.75 -10.44
C HIS A 41 7.07 -5.25 -10.74
N THR A 42 7.86 -4.65 -11.65
CA THR A 42 7.68 -3.25 -12.08
C THR A 42 6.36 -3.03 -12.82
N THR A 43 5.95 -4.02 -13.60
CA THR A 43 4.67 -3.98 -14.32
C THR A 43 3.51 -4.13 -13.34
N ILE A 44 3.62 -5.01 -12.34
CA ILE A 44 2.63 -5.15 -11.26
C ILE A 44 2.49 -3.83 -10.51
N HIS A 45 3.59 -3.21 -10.08
CA HIS A 45 3.57 -1.92 -9.39
C HIS A 45 2.81 -0.85 -10.19
N ARG A 46 3.14 -0.70 -11.49
CA ARG A 46 2.45 0.26 -12.37
C ARG A 46 0.97 -0.10 -12.58
N LEU A 47 0.66 -1.38 -12.69
CA LEU A 47 -0.70 -1.87 -12.89
C LEU A 47 -1.56 -1.54 -11.68
N VAL A 48 -1.12 -1.95 -10.49
CA VAL A 48 -1.80 -1.73 -9.22
C VAL A 48 -1.98 -0.24 -8.96
N GLY A 49 -0.93 0.57 -9.08
CA GLY A 49 -1.02 2.02 -8.86
C GLY A 49 -2.05 2.72 -9.77
N ARG A 50 -2.26 2.22 -11.00
CA ARG A 50 -3.32 2.73 -11.87
C ARG A 50 -4.71 2.25 -11.45
N THR A 51 -4.82 0.99 -11.01
CA THR A 51 -6.09 0.40 -10.58
C THR A 51 -6.62 1.10 -9.34
N VAL A 52 -5.76 1.32 -8.33
CA VAL A 52 -6.19 1.87 -7.03
C VAL A 52 -6.07 3.38 -6.91
N GLY A 53 -5.43 4.05 -7.88
CA GLY A 53 -5.16 5.49 -7.79
C GLY A 53 -6.40 6.36 -7.62
N HIS A 54 -7.54 5.99 -8.22
CA HIS A 54 -8.80 6.72 -8.00
C HIS A 54 -9.27 6.60 -6.54
N GLN A 55 -9.14 5.43 -5.93
CA GLN A 55 -9.61 5.18 -4.57
C GLN A 55 -8.74 5.94 -3.57
N ILE A 56 -7.42 5.91 -3.76
CA ILE A 56 -6.46 6.67 -2.95
C ILE A 56 -6.74 8.17 -3.04
N ASN A 57 -6.88 8.72 -4.26
CA ASN A 57 -7.14 10.15 -4.44
C ASN A 57 -8.48 10.59 -3.83
N GLU A 58 -9.49 9.72 -3.86
CA GLU A 58 -10.79 10.02 -3.26
C GLU A 58 -10.73 9.99 -1.73
N GLU A 59 -9.99 9.04 -1.14
CA GLU A 59 -9.72 9.02 0.31
C GLU A 59 -8.94 10.26 0.75
N GLU A 60 -7.89 10.64 0.01
CA GLU A 60 -7.12 11.87 0.27
C GLU A 60 -8.00 13.12 0.20
N ARG A 61 -8.91 13.20 -0.78
CA ARG A 61 -9.89 14.30 -0.88
C ARG A 61 -10.82 14.35 0.33
N GLN A 62 -11.38 13.21 0.73
CA GLN A 62 -12.28 13.14 1.90
C GLN A 62 -11.57 13.50 3.20
N MET A 63 -10.30 13.12 3.34
CA MET A 63 -9.47 13.53 4.48
C MET A 63 -9.25 15.05 4.49
N ALA A 64 -8.88 15.64 3.36
CA ALA A 64 -8.71 17.09 3.27
C ALA A 64 -10.01 17.84 3.59
N GLU A 65 -11.14 17.43 3.02
CA GLU A 65 -12.46 18.02 3.31
C GLU A 65 -12.84 17.92 4.79
N LEU A 66 -12.52 16.80 5.45
CA LEU A 66 -12.79 16.62 6.87
C LEU A 66 -11.90 17.51 7.76
N PHE A 67 -10.59 17.51 7.52
CA PHE A 67 -9.64 18.19 8.41
C PHE A 67 -9.47 19.67 8.13
N GLU A 68 -9.63 20.10 6.87
CA GLU A 68 -9.46 21.50 6.46
C GLU A 68 -10.79 22.25 6.46
N ASP A 69 -11.84 21.65 5.89
CA ASP A 69 -13.14 22.29 5.70
C ASP A 69 -14.20 21.87 6.75
N GLY A 70 -13.89 20.88 7.60
CA GLY A 70 -14.81 20.37 8.62
C GLY A 70 -16.01 19.60 8.06
N VAL A 71 -15.94 19.16 6.79
CA VAL A 71 -17.01 18.41 6.14
C VAL A 71 -17.00 16.98 6.64
N LEU A 72 -18.07 16.57 7.33
CA LEU A 72 -18.17 15.19 7.80
C LEU A 72 -18.30 14.22 6.62
N PRO A 73 -17.49 13.14 6.58
CA PRO A 73 -17.68 12.11 5.59
C PRO A 73 -19.04 11.45 5.76
N TRP A 74 -19.49 10.76 4.73
CA TRP A 74 -20.76 10.05 4.77
C TRP A 74 -20.79 9.08 5.96
N SER A 75 -21.74 9.31 6.86
CA SER A 75 -22.08 8.38 7.93
C SER A 75 -23.47 7.84 7.63
N GLU A 76 -23.73 6.56 7.92
CA GLU A 76 -25.04 5.91 7.79
C GLU A 76 -26.10 6.47 8.78
N GLY A 77 -26.10 7.78 9.03
CA GLY A 77 -26.91 8.44 10.07
C GLY A 77 -26.51 8.03 11.49
N ARG A 78 -25.33 7.44 11.68
CA ARG A 78 -24.86 6.97 12.98
C ARG A 78 -24.42 8.16 13.82
N GLN A 79 -25.15 8.44 14.89
CA GLN A 79 -24.81 9.47 15.88
C GLN A 79 -24.53 8.82 17.23
N VAL A 80 -23.38 9.12 17.83
CA VAL A 80 -22.98 8.61 19.15
C VAL A 80 -22.58 9.77 20.05
N PRO A 81 -22.92 9.74 21.36
CA PRO A 81 -22.57 10.81 22.29
C PRO A 81 -21.07 10.86 22.59
N TYR A 82 -20.37 9.73 22.45
CA TYR A 82 -18.93 9.61 22.62
C TYR A 82 -18.37 8.69 21.55
N LEU A 83 -17.35 9.16 20.83
CA LEU A 83 -16.57 8.35 19.89
C LEU A 83 -15.21 8.08 20.54
N MET A 84 -14.96 6.81 20.87
CA MET A 84 -13.64 6.37 21.34
C MET A 84 -12.85 5.86 20.14
N VAL A 85 -11.64 6.38 19.94
CA VAL A 85 -10.72 5.95 18.89
C VAL A 85 -9.41 5.55 19.56
N GLU A 86 -8.96 4.32 19.30
CA GLU A 86 -7.60 3.90 19.57
C GLU A 86 -6.77 4.09 18.31
N ALA A 87 -5.62 4.74 18.42
CA ALA A 87 -4.69 4.95 17.32
C ALA A 87 -3.40 4.18 17.61
N ASP A 88 -3.21 3.06 16.92
CA ASP A 88 -1.94 2.35 16.88
C ASP A 88 -1.09 2.89 15.73
N SER A 89 0.22 3.00 15.95
CA SER A 89 1.16 3.53 14.96
C SER A 89 2.10 2.43 14.49
N THR A 90 2.20 2.25 13.17
CA THR A 90 3.22 1.39 12.57
C THR A 90 4.33 2.24 11.96
N SER A 91 5.58 1.98 12.38
CA SER A 91 6.75 2.62 11.77
C SER A 91 7.28 1.79 10.60
N ILE A 92 7.49 2.43 9.46
CA ILE A 92 8.04 1.82 8.25
C ILE A 92 9.29 2.59 7.86
N ALA A 93 10.43 1.91 7.77
CA ALA A 93 11.66 2.53 7.31
C ALA A 93 11.56 2.86 5.82
N LEU A 94 11.76 4.13 5.46
CA LEU A 94 11.66 4.57 4.08
C LEU A 94 13.00 4.46 3.35
N GLN A 95 12.95 4.17 2.04
CA GLN A 95 14.15 4.22 1.21
C GLN A 95 14.64 5.67 1.16
N ARG A 96 15.87 5.90 1.67
CA ARG A 96 16.55 7.20 1.80
C ARG A 96 16.20 8.04 3.03
N GLU A 97 15.71 7.45 4.11
CA GLU A 97 15.76 8.15 5.41
C GLU A 97 17.22 8.38 5.83
N GLU A 98 17.53 9.62 6.23
CA GLU A 98 18.88 10.02 6.68
C GLU A 98 19.31 9.34 7.99
N GLY A 99 18.38 8.69 8.70
CA GLY A 99 18.66 7.91 9.89
C GLY A 99 17.49 7.01 10.29
N ARG A 100 17.77 5.93 11.02
CA ARG A 100 16.73 5.07 11.60
C ARG A 100 16.08 5.80 12.77
N ILE A 101 14.77 5.98 12.75
CA ILE A 101 14.03 6.48 13.90
C ILE A 101 14.02 5.36 14.96
N GLU A 102 14.84 5.52 16.01
CA GLU A 102 14.79 4.65 17.19
C GLU A 102 13.69 5.16 18.12
N TRP A 103 12.68 4.32 18.37
CA TRP A 103 11.65 4.63 19.35
C TRP A 103 12.21 4.48 20.76
N PRO A 104 12.01 5.46 21.66
CA PRO A 104 12.39 5.32 23.06
C PRO A 104 11.52 4.22 23.70
N GLY A 105 12.04 2.98 23.70
CA GLY A 105 11.33 1.77 24.13
C GLY A 105 11.55 0.54 23.25
N SER A 106 12.05 0.69 22.02
CA SER A 106 12.34 -0.46 21.15
C SER A 106 13.67 -1.09 21.53
N SER A 107 13.64 -2.09 22.43
CA SER A 107 14.80 -2.96 22.65
C SER A 107 15.00 -3.85 21.42
N THR A 108 15.81 -3.39 20.46
CA THR A 108 16.32 -4.27 19.39
C THR A 108 17.83 -4.33 19.47
N SER A 109 18.32 -5.19 20.36
CA SER A 109 19.66 -5.78 20.27
C SER A 109 19.66 -6.80 19.12
N GLY A 110 20.39 -6.55 18.03
CA GLY A 110 20.44 -7.55 16.94
C GLY A 110 21.19 -7.20 15.66
N LYS A 111 22.51 -7.03 15.78
CA LYS A 111 23.61 -7.35 14.83
C LYS A 111 23.48 -7.07 13.31
N GLN A 112 24.49 -6.31 12.87
CA GLN A 112 25.14 -6.23 11.56
C GLN A 112 25.00 -7.49 10.68
N ALA A 113 24.49 -7.30 9.47
CA ALA A 113 24.66 -8.23 8.36
C ALA A 113 25.48 -7.53 7.28
N ASP A 114 26.79 -7.76 7.32
CA ASP A 114 27.65 -7.65 6.15
C ASP A 114 27.22 -8.72 5.13
N CYS A 115 26.83 -8.30 3.93
CA CYS A 115 26.70 -9.19 2.78
C CYS A 115 27.30 -8.51 1.53
N ILE A 116 28.63 -8.61 1.46
CA ILE A 116 29.45 -9.09 0.34
C ILE A 116 29.16 -8.46 -1.05
N SER A 117 30.09 -7.63 -1.47
CA SER A 117 30.45 -7.36 -2.88
C SER A 117 30.93 -8.63 -3.58
N GLY A 118 30.35 -8.91 -4.75
CA GLY A 118 30.76 -9.98 -5.68
C GLY A 118 29.84 -10.06 -6.88
#